data_AF-A0A366LYG0-F1
#
_entry.id   AF-A0A366LYG0-F1
#
_cell.length_a   1.000
_cell.length_b   1.000
_cell.length_c   1.000
_cell.angle_alpha   90.00
_cell.angle_beta   90.00
_cell.angle_gamma   90.00
#
_symmetry.space_group_name_H-M   'P 1'
#
loop_
_entity.id
_entity.type
_entity.pdbx_description
1 polymer ?
#
loop_
_entity_poly.entity_id
_entity_poly.type
_entity_poly.pdbx_seq_one_letter_code
_entity_poly.pdbx_strand_id
1 'polypeptide(L)'
;MQFDRSAVMQVLSDVRELGLVSEVERSEILSVFTPEFPYAAMLRHTDSVHAHIKVDDVDALPHLRLKELGYRPENAEPGYIKYTTDAAIHLIFSSIPIAQDDNLPGAVVLSKPFMDHVGIDMRDEAAPTFVAFENVPARAAELGWREVPQGDSGPVHCCHTQVKSKHWVYPPEGWQGWRRPIEFAFGTLVIFDKKMGCDLRPLDPGHRLAEKGSPCCGTAVASPDTASAR
;
A
#
# COMPACT_ATOMS: atom_id res chain seq x y z
N MET A 1 -14.82 16.01 -8.45
CA MET A 1 -13.86 14.94 -8.14
C MET A 1 -12.64 15.63 -7.56
N GLN A 2 -12.13 15.18 -6.42
CA GLN A 2 -11.01 15.83 -5.72
C GLN A 2 -9.70 15.76 -6.51
N PHE A 3 -9.58 14.79 -7.41
CA PHE A 3 -8.42 14.58 -8.25
C PHE A 3 -8.61 15.20 -9.64
N ASP A 4 -7.66 16.02 -10.08
CA ASP A 4 -7.56 16.45 -11.47
C ASP A 4 -7.05 15.28 -12.32
N ARG A 5 -7.95 14.70 -13.12
CA ARG A 5 -7.66 13.55 -13.97
C ARG A 5 -6.53 13.82 -14.96
N SER A 6 -6.46 15.02 -15.53
CA SER A 6 -5.41 15.37 -16.50
C SER A 6 -4.06 15.46 -15.81
N ALA A 7 -4.00 16.03 -14.60
CA ALA A 7 -2.78 16.08 -13.80
C ALA A 7 -2.32 14.67 -13.38
N VAL A 8 -3.24 13.81 -12.92
CA VAL A 8 -2.94 12.41 -12.60
C VAL A 8 -2.41 11.66 -13.83
N MET A 9 -3.06 11.82 -14.99
CA MET A 9 -2.61 11.21 -16.23
C MET A 9 -1.22 11.66 -16.65
N GLN A 10 -0.88 12.94 -16.43
CA GLN A 10 0.46 13.45 -16.67
C GLN A 10 1.48 12.77 -15.76
N VAL A 11 1.22 12.75 -14.44
CA VAL A 11 2.14 12.12 -13.47
C VAL A 11 2.42 10.66 -13.84
N LEU A 12 1.37 9.92 -14.15
CA LEU A 12 1.44 8.51 -14.54
C LEU A 12 2.14 8.28 -15.90
N SER A 13 2.05 9.25 -16.82
CA SER A 13 2.76 9.18 -18.10
C SER A 13 4.25 9.44 -17.90
N ASP A 14 4.61 10.43 -17.08
CA ASP A 14 5.99 10.76 -16.77
C ASP A 14 6.72 9.57 -16.13
N VAL A 15 6.12 8.91 -15.12
CA VAL A 15 6.76 7.74 -14.48
C VAL A 15 6.86 6.53 -15.41
N ARG A 16 5.92 6.37 -16.35
CA ARG A 16 6.01 5.32 -17.38
C ARG A 16 7.15 5.61 -18.35
N GLU A 17 7.32 6.86 -18.77
CA GLU A 17 8.44 7.26 -19.65
C GLU A 17 9.80 7.08 -18.98
N LEU A 18 9.87 7.20 -17.66
CA LEU A 18 11.05 6.88 -16.86
C LEU A 18 11.25 5.37 -16.64
N GLY A 19 10.36 4.51 -17.15
CA GLY A 19 10.44 3.07 -17.00
C GLY A 19 10.16 2.57 -15.58
N LEU A 20 9.53 3.38 -14.72
CA LEU A 20 9.25 3.05 -13.32
C LEU A 20 7.96 2.25 -13.14
N VAL A 21 7.07 2.28 -14.12
CA VAL A 21 5.86 1.45 -14.22
C VAL A 21 5.65 1.00 -15.65
N SER A 22 5.04 -0.17 -15.83
CA SER A 22 4.58 -0.64 -17.14
C SER A 22 3.29 0.08 -17.60
N GLU A 23 2.94 -0.03 -18.88
CA GLU A 23 1.67 0.49 -19.40
C GLU A 23 0.44 -0.18 -18.75
N VAL A 24 0.58 -1.46 -18.37
CA VAL A 24 -0.46 -2.22 -17.67
C VAL A 24 -0.67 -1.64 -16.27
N GLU A 25 0.41 -1.42 -15.52
CA GLU A 25 0.33 -0.84 -14.16
C GLU A 25 -0.15 0.61 -14.21
N ARG A 26 0.32 1.39 -15.19
CA ARG A 26 -0.16 2.76 -15.43
C ARG A 26 -1.68 2.78 -15.62
N SER A 27 -2.20 1.88 -16.45
CA SER A 27 -3.64 1.75 -16.72
C SER A 27 -4.40 1.29 -15.48
N GLU A 28 -3.83 0.36 -14.72
CA GLU A 28 -4.41 -0.11 -13.46
C GLU A 28 -4.51 1.05 -12.46
N ILE A 29 -3.43 1.78 -12.18
CA ILE A 29 -3.46 2.95 -11.28
C ILE A 29 -4.45 4.01 -11.76
N LEU A 30 -4.50 4.31 -13.06
CA LEU A 30 -5.43 5.29 -13.61
C LEU A 30 -6.90 4.87 -13.42
N SER A 31 -7.16 3.55 -13.42
CA SER A 31 -8.51 3.01 -13.21
C SER A 31 -9.08 3.35 -11.83
N VAL A 32 -8.25 3.59 -10.81
CA VAL A 32 -8.69 4.05 -9.48
C VAL A 32 -9.57 5.29 -9.60
N PHE A 33 -9.21 6.21 -10.49
CA PHE A 33 -9.87 7.50 -10.65
C PHE A 33 -11.06 7.46 -11.62
N THR A 34 -11.59 6.27 -11.93
CA THR A 34 -12.78 6.11 -12.76
C THR A 34 -13.99 5.70 -11.91
N PRO A 35 -15.23 6.00 -12.35
CA PRO A 35 -16.45 5.57 -11.64
C PRO A 35 -16.59 4.06 -11.50
N GLU A 36 -15.95 3.27 -12.37
CA GLU A 36 -16.00 1.81 -12.39
C GLU A 36 -15.09 1.17 -11.33
N PHE A 37 -14.18 1.94 -10.72
CA PHE A 37 -13.35 1.45 -9.64
C PHE A 37 -14.22 0.93 -8.49
N PRO A 38 -14.00 -0.29 -7.96
CA PRO A 38 -14.91 -0.91 -6.99
C PRO A 38 -15.14 -0.11 -5.70
N TYR A 39 -14.20 0.80 -5.38
CA TYR A 39 -14.24 1.71 -4.22
C TYR A 39 -14.30 3.19 -4.62
N ALA A 40 -14.75 3.54 -5.83
CA ALA A 40 -14.81 4.92 -6.33
C ALA A 40 -15.55 5.88 -5.37
N ALA A 41 -16.55 5.38 -4.64
CA ALA A 41 -17.29 6.16 -3.66
C ALA A 41 -16.43 6.67 -2.48
N MET A 42 -15.40 5.92 -2.09
CA MET A 42 -14.52 6.24 -0.96
C MET A 42 -13.52 7.34 -1.29
N LEU A 43 -13.21 7.55 -2.58
CA LEU A 43 -12.30 8.61 -3.04
C LEU A 43 -12.75 10.03 -2.71
N ARG A 44 -13.99 10.22 -2.25
CA ARG A 44 -14.49 11.50 -1.73
C ARG A 44 -14.00 11.81 -0.31
N HIS A 45 -13.43 10.81 0.37
CA HIS A 45 -12.94 10.87 1.74
C HIS A 45 -11.42 10.64 1.80
N THR A 46 -10.74 10.85 0.67
CA THR A 46 -9.35 10.50 0.46
C THR A 46 -8.53 11.75 0.24
N ASP A 47 -7.48 11.95 1.02
CA ASP A 47 -6.57 13.08 0.87
C ASP A 47 -5.63 12.88 -0.32
N SER A 48 -5.11 11.65 -0.46
CA SER A 48 -4.23 11.25 -1.56
C SER A 48 -4.39 9.79 -1.92
N VAL A 49 -4.00 9.45 -3.14
CA VAL A 49 -3.75 8.06 -3.55
C VAL A 49 -2.25 7.90 -3.66
N HIS A 50 -1.70 6.73 -3.33
CA HIS A 50 -0.29 6.46 -3.60
C HIS A 50 -0.11 5.15 -4.35
N ALA A 51 0.85 5.09 -5.27
CA ALA A 51 1.32 3.85 -5.86
C ALA A 51 2.65 3.46 -5.21
N HIS A 52 2.71 2.25 -4.63
CA HIS A 52 3.95 1.71 -4.06
C HIS A 52 4.61 0.78 -5.07
N ILE A 53 5.79 1.16 -5.52
CA ILE A 53 6.55 0.51 -6.58
C ILE A 53 7.82 -0.10 -5.98
N LYS A 54 8.02 -1.40 -6.19
CA LYS A 54 9.24 -2.09 -5.83
C LYS A 54 10.29 -1.88 -6.91
N VAL A 55 11.49 -1.49 -6.50
CA VAL A 55 12.64 -1.24 -7.38
C VAL A 55 13.87 -2.02 -6.89
N ASP A 56 14.86 -2.19 -7.76
CA ASP A 56 16.09 -2.89 -7.38
C ASP A 56 16.90 -2.08 -6.38
N ASP A 57 17.06 -0.78 -6.66
CA ASP A 57 17.78 0.16 -5.83
C ASP A 57 17.08 1.53 -5.89
N VAL A 58 16.78 2.08 -4.71
CA VAL A 58 16.16 3.41 -4.61
C VAL A 58 17.16 4.51 -4.97
N ASP A 59 18.46 4.34 -4.65
CA ASP A 59 19.48 5.36 -4.93
C ASP A 59 19.78 5.49 -6.44
N ALA A 60 19.44 4.46 -7.22
CA ALA A 60 19.58 4.42 -8.66
C ALA A 60 18.40 5.06 -9.42
N LEU A 61 17.37 5.54 -8.72
CA LEU A 61 16.23 6.20 -9.35
C LEU A 61 16.67 7.49 -10.08
N PRO A 62 15.93 7.93 -11.11
CA PRO A 62 16.21 9.18 -11.82
C PRO A 62 15.77 10.41 -10.99
N HIS A 63 16.32 10.57 -9.79
CA HIS A 63 15.89 11.55 -8.79
C HIS A 63 15.91 13.00 -9.30
N LEU A 64 16.93 13.36 -10.08
CA LEU A 64 17.02 14.69 -10.68
C LEU A 64 15.84 14.94 -11.61
N ARG A 65 15.52 13.96 -12.46
CA ARG A 65 14.41 14.06 -13.40
C ARG A 65 13.06 14.11 -12.69
N LEU A 66 12.86 13.31 -11.64
CA LEU A 66 11.64 13.37 -10.81
C LEU A 66 11.45 14.76 -10.18
N LYS A 67 12.54 15.38 -9.70
CA LYS A 67 12.49 16.75 -9.15
C LYS A 67 12.21 17.80 -10.23
N GLU A 68 12.77 17.67 -11.43
CA GLU A 68 12.47 18.55 -12.58
C GLU A 68 11.00 18.49 -13.00
N LEU A 69 10.36 17.33 -12.84
CA LEU A 69 8.92 17.13 -13.06
C LEU A 69 8.06 17.72 -11.91
N GLY A 70 8.69 18.31 -10.89
CA GLY A 70 8.01 18.93 -9.75
C GLY A 70 7.71 17.98 -8.59
N TYR A 71 8.21 16.74 -8.61
CA TYR A 71 7.93 15.77 -7.55
C TYR A 71 8.81 16.03 -6.34
N ARG A 72 8.20 16.09 -5.16
CA ARG A 72 8.87 16.50 -3.92
C ARG A 72 9.11 15.30 -3.02
N PRO A 73 10.37 14.97 -2.67
CA PRO A 73 10.64 13.95 -1.67
C PRO A 73 10.11 14.43 -0.31
N GLU A 74 9.28 13.63 0.35
CA GLU A 74 8.65 13.99 1.62
C GLU A 74 9.15 13.10 2.78
N ASN A 75 9.44 11.84 2.48
CA ASN A 75 9.96 10.87 3.44
C ASN A 75 10.98 9.98 2.71
N ALA A 76 12.22 9.93 3.19
CA ALA A 76 13.31 9.23 2.52
C ALA A 76 14.25 8.59 3.53
N GLU A 77 14.49 7.30 3.36
CA GLU A 77 15.31 6.45 4.22
C GLU A 77 16.04 5.44 3.32
N PRO A 78 17.14 4.81 3.77
CA PRO A 78 17.85 3.83 2.94
C PRO A 78 16.93 2.75 2.37
N GLY A 79 16.82 2.70 1.04
CA GLY A 79 15.96 1.76 0.32
C GLY A 79 14.46 2.09 0.33
N TYR A 80 14.06 3.31 0.72
CA TYR A 80 12.67 3.80 0.69
C TYR A 80 12.61 5.30 0.36
N ILE A 81 11.73 5.71 -0.54
CA ILE A 81 11.43 7.13 -0.76
C ILE A 81 9.98 7.35 -1.19
N LYS A 82 9.33 8.35 -0.58
CA LYS A 82 8.02 8.87 -1.00
C LYS A 82 8.19 10.21 -1.71
N TYR A 83 7.66 10.29 -2.91
CA TYR A 83 7.46 11.51 -3.68
C TYR A 83 6.01 11.97 -3.64
N THR A 84 5.79 13.21 -3.23
CA THR A 84 4.50 13.88 -3.35
C THR A 84 4.40 14.64 -4.67
N THR A 85 3.17 14.76 -5.16
CA THR A 85 2.82 15.51 -6.37
C THR A 85 1.64 16.42 -6.07
N ASP A 86 1.45 17.45 -6.90
CA ASP A 86 0.31 18.36 -6.78
C ASP A 86 -0.99 17.74 -7.30
N ALA A 87 -0.92 16.59 -7.97
CA ALA A 87 -2.07 15.84 -8.47
C ALA A 87 -2.73 14.95 -7.40
N ALA A 88 -2.26 15.01 -6.15
CA ALA A 88 -2.67 14.14 -5.03
C ALA A 88 -2.54 12.63 -5.31
N ILE A 89 -1.74 12.26 -6.32
CA ILE A 89 -1.24 10.91 -6.52
C ILE A 89 0.26 10.88 -6.17
N HIS A 90 0.62 10.16 -5.12
CA HIS A 90 1.97 10.05 -4.61
C HIS A 90 2.64 8.77 -5.09
N LEU A 91 3.97 8.77 -5.10
CA LEU A 91 4.77 7.64 -5.59
C LEU A 91 5.70 7.21 -4.46
N ILE A 92 5.60 5.96 -4.06
CA ILE A 92 6.50 5.36 -3.08
C ILE A 92 7.38 4.36 -3.83
N PHE A 93 8.69 4.45 -3.65
CA PHE A 93 9.64 3.49 -4.17
C PHE A 93 10.35 2.78 -3.03
N SER A 94 10.49 1.47 -3.11
CA SER A 94 11.25 0.70 -2.12
C SER A 94 12.08 -0.42 -2.73
N SER A 95 13.30 -0.58 -2.24
CA SER A 95 14.15 -1.76 -2.48
C SER A 95 14.20 -2.71 -1.27
N ILE A 96 13.66 -2.29 -0.12
CA ILE A 96 13.47 -3.11 1.09
C ILE A 96 12.17 -3.92 1.08
N PRO A 97 12.05 -4.97 1.93
CA PRO A 97 10.77 -5.65 2.16
C PRO A 97 9.70 -4.70 2.69
N ILE A 98 8.53 -4.71 2.06
CA ILE A 98 7.35 -3.91 2.45
C ILE A 98 6.08 -4.75 2.56
N ALA A 99 6.16 -6.03 2.16
CA ALA A 99 5.08 -6.98 2.22
C ALA A 99 5.56 -8.33 2.80
N GLN A 100 4.66 -9.08 3.42
CA GLN A 100 4.98 -10.39 3.99
C GLN A 100 5.49 -11.39 2.94
N ASP A 101 5.00 -11.30 1.70
CA ASP A 101 5.46 -12.12 0.57
C ASP A 101 6.91 -11.84 0.16
N ASP A 102 7.49 -10.67 0.45
CA ASP A 102 8.89 -10.37 0.16
C ASP A 102 9.86 -11.31 0.88
N ASN A 103 9.43 -11.81 2.04
CA ASN A 103 10.22 -12.71 2.87
C ASN A 103 9.98 -14.19 2.53
N LEU A 104 9.15 -14.50 1.53
CA LEU A 104 8.79 -15.85 1.13
C LEU A 104 9.40 -16.19 -0.24
N PRO A 105 10.40 -17.09 -0.31
CA PRO A 105 10.99 -17.50 -1.58
C PRO A 105 9.93 -18.01 -2.57
N GLY A 106 9.90 -17.38 -3.76
CA GLY A 106 8.97 -17.74 -4.84
C GLY A 106 7.52 -17.28 -4.65
N ALA A 107 7.23 -16.42 -3.66
CA ALA A 107 5.94 -15.73 -3.57
C ALA A 107 5.86 -14.58 -4.58
N VAL A 108 6.91 -13.76 -4.67
CA VAL A 108 7.03 -12.71 -5.69
C VAL A 108 7.83 -13.25 -6.88
N VAL A 109 7.21 -13.25 -8.06
CA VAL A 109 7.81 -13.76 -9.32
C VAL A 109 8.01 -12.67 -10.38
N LEU A 110 7.65 -11.44 -10.06
CA LEU A 110 7.68 -10.31 -10.98
C LEU A 110 9.09 -9.70 -11.04
N SER A 111 9.51 -9.32 -12.23
CA SER A 111 10.71 -8.50 -12.42
C SER A 111 10.46 -7.08 -11.95
N LYS A 112 11.42 -6.51 -11.23
CA LYS A 112 11.40 -5.09 -10.85
C LYS A 112 11.81 -4.21 -12.06
N PRO A 113 11.32 -2.96 -12.14
CA PRO A 113 10.34 -2.35 -11.24
C PRO A 113 8.93 -2.91 -11.46
N PHE A 114 8.14 -3.01 -10.38
CA PHE A 114 6.72 -3.35 -10.46
C PHE A 114 5.91 -2.66 -9.36
N MET A 115 4.63 -2.37 -9.64
CA MET A 115 3.69 -1.87 -8.65
C MET A 115 3.26 -3.00 -7.71
N ASP A 116 3.53 -2.84 -6.42
CA ASP A 116 3.11 -3.77 -5.38
C ASP A 116 1.63 -3.58 -5.05
N HIS A 117 1.24 -2.35 -4.68
CA HIS A 117 -0.13 -1.99 -4.32
C HIS A 117 -0.41 -0.52 -4.62
N VAL A 118 -1.70 -0.16 -4.54
CA VAL A 118 -2.15 1.23 -4.41
C VAL A 118 -2.71 1.44 -3.02
N GLY A 119 -2.40 2.58 -2.41
CA GLY A 119 -3.02 3.00 -1.17
C GLY A 119 -3.96 4.20 -1.34
N ILE A 120 -5.02 4.18 -0.56
CA ILE A 120 -6.05 5.20 -0.44
C ILE A 120 -5.87 5.83 0.95
N ASP A 121 -5.31 7.03 0.96
CA ASP A 121 -4.93 7.74 2.16
C ASP A 121 -6.12 8.54 2.71
N MET A 122 -6.68 8.10 3.83
CA MET A 122 -7.84 8.71 4.51
C MET A 122 -7.35 9.40 5.78
N ARG A 123 -6.69 10.55 5.62
CA ARG A 123 -5.94 11.25 6.68
C ARG A 123 -6.82 12.11 7.56
N ASP A 124 -7.91 12.65 7.03
CA ASP A 124 -8.92 13.35 7.82
C ASP A 124 -9.62 12.39 8.80
N GLU A 125 -9.57 12.73 10.09
CA GLU A 125 -10.18 11.94 11.16
C GLU A 125 -11.64 12.31 11.44
N ALA A 126 -12.26 13.11 10.56
CA ALA A 126 -13.68 13.41 10.64
C ALA A 126 -14.56 12.16 10.58
N ALA A 127 -15.70 12.20 11.27
CA ALA A 127 -16.63 11.09 11.36
C ALA A 127 -17.08 10.51 9.99
N PRO A 128 -17.35 11.31 8.94
CA PRO A 128 -17.70 10.76 7.63
C PRO A 128 -16.58 9.93 7.00
N THR A 129 -15.32 10.36 7.16
CA THR A 129 -14.15 9.64 6.65
C THR A 129 -13.94 8.33 7.41
N PHE A 130 -14.07 8.37 8.74
CA PHE A 130 -14.02 7.16 9.57
C PHE A 130 -15.13 6.17 9.19
N VAL A 131 -16.38 6.62 9.01
CA VAL A 131 -17.49 5.77 8.56
C VAL A 131 -17.20 5.16 7.19
N ALA A 132 -16.63 5.92 6.25
CA ALA A 132 -16.25 5.39 4.95
C ALA A 132 -15.15 4.32 5.06
N PHE A 133 -14.16 4.52 5.93
CA PHE A 133 -13.10 3.57 6.22
C PHE A 133 -13.64 2.26 6.82
N GLU A 134 -14.50 2.34 7.84
CA GLU A 134 -15.11 1.16 8.49
C GLU A 134 -16.05 0.37 7.56
N ASN A 135 -16.48 0.96 6.44
CA ASN A 135 -17.27 0.26 5.43
C ASN A 135 -16.42 -0.53 4.41
N VAL A 136 -15.07 -0.42 4.45
CA VAL A 136 -14.17 -1.17 3.57
C VAL A 136 -14.40 -2.69 3.66
N PRO A 137 -14.47 -3.32 4.85
CA PRO A 137 -14.68 -4.76 4.94
C PRO A 137 -16.04 -5.20 4.38
N ALA A 138 -17.11 -4.44 4.65
CA ALA A 138 -18.44 -4.73 4.11
C ALA A 138 -18.43 -4.69 2.57
N ARG A 139 -17.78 -3.68 1.99
CA ARG A 139 -17.64 -3.57 0.54
C ARG A 139 -16.78 -4.68 -0.05
N ALA A 140 -15.70 -5.06 0.61
CA ALA A 140 -14.87 -6.20 0.20
C ALA A 140 -15.70 -7.49 0.15
N ALA A 141 -16.51 -7.74 1.19
CA ALA A 141 -17.39 -8.90 1.27
C ALA A 141 -18.44 -8.92 0.14
N GLU A 142 -19.07 -7.79 -0.19
CA GLU A 142 -20.00 -7.68 -1.33
C GLU A 142 -19.36 -8.07 -2.66
N LEU A 143 -18.07 -7.73 -2.84
CA LEU A 143 -17.31 -8.01 -4.05
C LEU A 143 -16.70 -9.43 -4.06
N GLY A 144 -16.80 -10.17 -2.94
CA GLY A 144 -16.10 -11.43 -2.75
C GLY A 144 -14.58 -11.28 -2.63
N TRP A 145 -14.09 -10.10 -2.23
CA TRP A 145 -12.69 -9.81 -2.01
C TRP A 145 -12.31 -10.17 -0.58
N ARG A 146 -11.05 -10.56 -0.37
CA ARG A 146 -10.52 -10.85 0.97
C ARG A 146 -10.05 -9.56 1.62
N GLU A 147 -10.19 -9.48 2.93
CA GLU A 147 -9.78 -8.31 3.72
C GLU A 147 -8.90 -8.75 4.89
N VAL A 148 -7.91 -7.93 5.23
CA VAL A 148 -7.05 -8.12 6.40
C VAL A 148 -6.87 -6.77 7.12
N PRO A 149 -7.34 -6.64 8.37
CA PRO A 149 -7.18 -5.41 9.13
C PRO A 149 -5.80 -5.34 9.79
N GLN A 150 -5.31 -4.13 10.03
CA GLN A 150 -4.17 -3.82 10.88
C GLN A 150 -4.52 -2.60 11.73
N GLY A 151 -4.20 -2.62 13.03
CA GLY A 151 -4.43 -1.47 13.93
C GLY A 151 -5.30 -1.75 15.16
N ASP A 152 -5.83 -2.97 15.30
CA ASP A 152 -6.74 -3.32 16.41
C ASP A 152 -6.07 -3.32 17.79
N SER A 153 -4.74 -3.55 17.84
CA SER A 153 -3.95 -3.61 19.07
C SER A 153 -3.17 -2.32 19.37
N GLY A 154 -3.35 -1.29 18.55
CA GLY A 154 -2.55 -0.07 18.57
C GLY A 154 -2.30 0.46 17.16
N PRO A 155 -1.70 1.65 17.03
CA PRO A 155 -1.50 2.25 15.71
C PRO A 155 -0.60 1.39 14.83
N VAL A 156 -0.82 1.48 13.52
CA VAL A 156 -0.04 0.75 12.52
C VAL A 156 1.25 1.48 12.24
N HIS A 157 2.38 0.80 12.42
CA HIS A 157 3.73 1.27 12.16
C HIS A 157 4.28 0.59 10.90
N CYS A 158 4.31 1.31 9.78
CA CYS A 158 4.79 0.78 8.51
C CYS A 158 5.97 1.62 8.02
N CYS A 159 7.12 0.96 7.80
CA CYS A 159 8.39 1.60 7.44
C CYS A 159 8.73 2.73 8.43
N HIS A 160 8.56 4.00 8.04
CA HIS A 160 8.93 5.17 8.85
C HIS A 160 7.73 6.04 9.22
N THR A 161 6.54 5.45 9.14
CA THR A 161 5.28 6.17 9.34
C THR A 161 4.34 5.42 10.26
N GLN A 162 3.43 6.18 10.87
CA GLN A 162 2.35 5.67 11.68
C GLN A 162 1.02 6.24 11.23
N VAL A 163 0.02 5.36 11.24
CA VAL A 163 -1.39 5.68 11.00
C VAL A 163 -2.24 4.98 12.07
N LYS A 164 -3.52 5.32 12.19
CA LYS A 164 -4.37 4.71 13.22
C LYS A 164 -4.73 3.28 12.90
N SER A 165 -5.16 3.03 11.67
CA SER A 165 -5.61 1.71 11.23
C SER A 165 -5.42 1.57 9.72
N LYS A 166 -5.36 0.34 9.25
CA LYS A 166 -5.38 -0.02 7.83
C LYS A 166 -6.33 -1.17 7.56
N HIS A 167 -6.96 -1.12 6.40
CA HIS A 167 -7.60 -2.28 5.79
C HIS A 167 -6.85 -2.63 4.51
N TRP A 168 -6.48 -3.90 4.36
CA TRP A 168 -5.92 -4.42 3.13
C TRP A 168 -6.96 -5.27 2.42
N VAL A 169 -7.27 -4.95 1.17
CA VAL A 169 -8.20 -5.74 0.36
C VAL A 169 -7.50 -6.39 -0.82
N TYR A 170 -7.86 -7.65 -1.07
CA TYR A 170 -7.24 -8.49 -2.10
C TYR A 170 -8.31 -8.98 -3.07
N PRO A 171 -8.23 -8.61 -4.37
CA PRO A 171 -9.12 -9.17 -5.37
C PRO A 171 -8.89 -10.69 -5.51
N PRO A 172 -9.91 -11.48 -5.86
CA PRO A 172 -9.72 -12.89 -6.16
C PRO A 172 -8.87 -13.10 -7.41
N GLU A 173 -8.16 -14.23 -7.47
CA GLU A 173 -7.39 -14.60 -8.66
C GLU A 173 -8.32 -14.67 -9.88
N GLY A 174 -7.90 -14.05 -11.00
CA GLY A 174 -8.71 -13.99 -12.22
C GLY A 174 -9.80 -12.90 -12.23
N TRP A 175 -9.88 -12.04 -11.22
CA TRP A 175 -10.74 -10.85 -11.27
C TRP A 175 -10.42 -9.98 -12.50
N GLN A 176 -11.46 -9.57 -13.22
CA GLN A 176 -11.31 -8.72 -14.40
C GLN A 176 -11.09 -7.27 -13.98
N GLY A 177 -9.97 -6.67 -14.40
CA GLY A 177 -9.67 -5.25 -14.21
C GLY A 177 -8.54 -4.99 -13.23
N TRP A 178 -8.76 -5.26 -11.94
CA TRP A 178 -7.81 -4.93 -10.86
C TRP A 178 -7.14 -6.19 -10.28
N ARG A 179 -5.82 -6.15 -10.09
CA ARG A 179 -5.04 -7.35 -9.69
C ARG A 179 -4.17 -7.14 -8.47
N ARG A 180 -3.80 -5.90 -8.14
CA ARG A 180 -2.97 -5.63 -6.96
C ARG A 180 -3.78 -5.53 -5.67
N PRO A 181 -3.16 -5.75 -4.50
CA PRO A 181 -3.76 -5.35 -3.24
C PRO A 181 -4.07 -3.85 -3.21
N ILE A 182 -5.06 -3.47 -2.41
CA ILE A 182 -5.37 -2.07 -2.13
C ILE A 182 -5.25 -1.85 -0.62
N GLU A 183 -4.48 -0.84 -0.25
CA GLU A 183 -4.39 -0.33 1.12
C GLU A 183 -5.44 0.77 1.32
N PHE A 184 -6.18 0.72 2.42
CA PHE A 184 -6.90 1.87 2.95
C PHE A 184 -6.22 2.25 4.26
N ALA A 185 -5.71 3.47 4.37
CA ALA A 185 -4.98 3.90 5.57
C ALA A 185 -5.71 5.07 6.24
N PHE A 186 -6.21 4.84 7.44
CA PHE A 186 -6.96 5.84 8.21
C PHE A 186 -6.10 6.53 9.28
N GLY A 187 -6.32 7.84 9.40
CA GLY A 187 -5.77 8.67 10.46
C GLY A 187 -4.60 9.53 10.01
N THR A 188 -4.30 10.52 10.85
CA THR A 188 -3.22 11.48 10.62
C THR A 188 -1.90 10.75 10.44
N LEU A 189 -1.16 11.07 9.39
CA LEU A 189 0.15 10.50 9.14
C LEU A 189 1.18 11.10 10.10
N VAL A 190 1.85 10.26 10.88
CA VAL A 190 2.98 10.66 11.71
C VAL A 190 4.26 10.05 11.12
N ILE A 191 5.27 10.88 10.86
CA ILE A 191 6.58 10.44 10.35
C ILE A 191 7.55 10.38 11.53
N PHE A 192 8.33 9.30 11.65
CA PHE A 192 9.35 9.15 12.69
C PHE A 192 10.73 8.88 12.11
N ASP A 193 11.73 9.59 12.63
CA ASP A 193 13.10 9.56 12.12
C ASP A 193 13.89 8.25 12.36
N LYS A 194 13.41 7.31 13.21
CA LYS A 194 14.32 6.26 13.78
C LYS A 194 13.78 4.86 14.05
N LYS A 195 12.57 4.49 13.61
CA LYS A 195 12.09 3.11 13.78
C LYS A 195 11.45 2.60 12.50
N MET A 196 12.05 1.55 11.92
CA MET A 196 11.35 0.69 10.98
C MET A 196 10.19 0.00 11.71
N GLY A 197 8.97 0.31 11.31
CA GLY A 197 7.77 -0.39 11.76
C GLY A 197 7.71 -1.83 11.24
N CYS A 198 7.06 -2.73 11.99
CA CYS A 198 6.91 -4.15 11.63
C CYS A 198 5.65 -4.46 10.81
N ASP A 199 4.76 -3.48 10.59
CA ASP A 199 3.51 -3.70 9.87
C ASP A 199 3.73 -3.65 8.36
N LEU A 200 4.31 -4.74 7.84
CA LEU A 200 4.36 -5.04 6.41
C LEU A 200 2.94 -5.25 5.90
N ARG A 201 2.73 -5.00 4.60
CA ARG A 201 1.52 -5.43 3.91
C ARG A 201 1.29 -6.92 4.18
N PRO A 202 0.12 -7.33 4.71
CA PRO A 202 -0.19 -8.73 4.92
C PRO A 202 -0.08 -9.55 3.64
N LEU A 203 0.17 -10.85 3.80
CA LEU A 203 0.04 -11.78 2.69
C LEU A 203 -1.45 -11.93 2.35
N ASP A 204 -1.79 -11.97 1.07
CA ASP A 204 -3.15 -12.30 0.64
C ASP A 204 -3.56 -13.66 1.27
N PRO A 205 -4.65 -13.73 2.06
CA PRO A 205 -5.11 -14.99 2.65
C PRO A 205 -5.43 -16.08 1.62
N GLY A 206 -5.72 -15.71 0.37
CA GLY A 206 -5.93 -16.63 -0.74
C GLY A 206 -4.64 -17.09 -1.43
N HIS A 207 -3.48 -16.56 -1.06
CA HIS A 207 -2.21 -16.92 -1.67
C HIS A 207 -1.83 -18.37 -1.35
N ARG A 208 -1.28 -19.10 -2.32
CA ARG A 208 -0.87 -20.52 -2.18
C ARG A 208 0.14 -20.78 -1.05
N LEU A 209 0.83 -19.74 -0.59
CA LEU A 209 1.81 -19.79 0.50
C LEU A 209 1.30 -19.12 1.80
N ALA A 210 0.02 -18.76 1.88
CA ALA A 210 -0.56 -18.06 3.04
C ALA A 210 -0.31 -18.84 4.35
N GLU A 211 -0.47 -20.16 4.34
CA GLU A 211 -0.20 -21.04 5.49
C GLU A 211 1.27 -21.09 5.93
N LYS A 212 2.19 -20.63 5.07
CA LYS A 212 3.63 -20.57 5.36
C LYS A 212 4.10 -19.18 5.80
N GLY A 213 3.21 -18.18 5.73
CA GLY A 213 3.49 -16.84 6.22
C GLY A 213 3.63 -16.84 7.73
N SER A 214 4.78 -16.41 8.26
CA SER A 214 4.89 -16.09 9.68
C SER A 214 4.21 -14.75 9.97
N PRO A 215 3.45 -14.62 11.07
CA PRO A 215 2.91 -13.32 11.48
C PRO A 215 4.07 -12.35 11.76
N CYS A 216 4.02 -11.14 11.19
CA CYS A 216 5.10 -10.15 11.26
C CYS A 216 5.38 -9.58 12.65
N CYS A 217 4.54 -9.88 13.65
CA CYS A 217 4.81 -9.57 15.04
C CYS A 217 4.04 -10.63 15.88
N GLY A 218 4.78 -11.58 16.45
CA GLY A 218 4.24 -12.84 16.96
C GLY A 218 3.32 -12.68 18.16
N THR A 219 2.14 -13.30 18.11
CA THR A 219 1.59 -13.93 19.32
C THR A 219 2.41 -15.19 19.56
N ALA A 220 3.37 -15.12 20.48
CA ALA A 220 3.88 -16.32 21.09
C ALA A 220 2.70 -17.07 21.70
N VAL A 221 2.27 -18.17 21.06
CA VAL A 221 1.41 -19.14 21.72
C VAL A 221 2.25 -19.67 22.87
N ALA A 222 1.88 -19.29 24.10
CA ALA A 222 2.51 -19.84 25.29
C ALA A 222 2.42 -21.37 25.20
N SER A 223 3.57 -22.03 24.97
CA SER A 223 3.64 -23.47 25.16
C SER A 223 3.33 -23.74 26.63
N PRO A 224 2.45 -24.72 26.93
CA PRO A 224 2.22 -25.10 28.31
C PRO A 224 3.53 -25.69 28.83
N ASP A 225 4.14 -25.00 29.80
CA ASP A 225 5.25 -25.53 30.56
C ASP A 225 4.82 -26.89 31.14
N THR A 226 5.45 -27.94 30.62
CA THR A 226 5.51 -29.25 31.27
C THR A 226 6.20 -29.06 32.61
N ALA A 227 5.41 -28.85 33.66
CA ALA A 227 5.84 -29.01 35.03
C ALA A 227 6.21 -30.49 35.25
N SER A 228 7.50 -30.77 35.38
CA SER A 228 8.00 -32.02 35.94
C SER A 228 8.99 -31.73 37.06
N ALA A 229 8.75 -32.41 38.18
CA ALA A 229 9.66 -32.76 39.27
C ALA A 229 10.06 -31.65 40.27
N ARG A 230 9.42 -31.70 41.45
CA ARG A 230 10.10 -32.19 42.67
C ARG A 230 9.18 -33.12 43.44
#